data_AF-A0A954TS12-F1
#
_entry.id   AF-A0A954TS12-F1
#
_cell.length_a   1.000
_cell.length_b   1.000
_cell.length_c   1.000
_cell.angle_alpha   90.00
_cell.angle_beta   90.00
_cell.angle_gamma   90.00
#
_symmetry.space_group_name_H-M   'P 1'
#
loop_
_entity.id
_entity.type
_entity.pdbx_description
1 polymer ?
#
loop_
_entity_poly.entity_id
_entity_poly.type
_entity_poly.pdbx_seq_one_letter_code
_entity_poly.pdbx_strand_id
1 'polypeptide(L)'
;MRYLIVFLASSCVFLSPRVAYPADPPEVASANELNVLFIGNSYTARHNLAEVVQSMTRAGQPGVKMNVKSVIYGGRRLVDHWRLGTQNIVTSSSVTEDEIRATAKRLEDDFKKDPDDKYAKYAAQRQRKLIGELDESRTTWDVIVLQSYRDDLDGDHSLYCEYAAKFAELAKPQGAKVVLYETTPETQNAEPLDAAPDSEPVMKKAKSIATLANQIDAAVAPMSLVGLKCQTQRPDLTLRFVNDAHLNQTMAYLSACAIYAAMFDADPRGLDVRSITDIRYWQDKDRTKDRDNLPITKVFSVQDRSDLQRIAWEGYQEMKQMRARLAED
;
A
#
# COMPACT_ATOMS: atom_id res chain seq x y z
N MET A 1 86.59 24.49 50.77
CA MET A 1 86.39 23.03 50.55
C MET A 1 85.18 22.59 51.34
N ARG A 2 84.00 22.45 50.71
CA ARG A 2 82.87 21.63 51.18
C ARG A 2 81.73 21.68 50.15
N TYR A 3 81.31 20.49 49.74
CA TYR A 3 80.29 20.20 48.75
C TYR A 3 78.89 20.60 49.24
N LEU A 4 78.07 21.14 48.33
CA LEU A 4 76.65 21.42 48.56
C LEU A 4 75.83 20.27 47.98
N ILE A 5 75.13 19.54 48.86
CA ILE A 5 74.20 18.45 48.51
C ILE A 5 72.81 19.06 48.28
N VAL A 6 72.22 18.78 47.13
CA VAL A 6 70.85 19.16 46.75
C VAL A 6 69.90 18.01 47.15
N PHE A 7 68.88 18.30 47.96
CA PHE A 7 67.78 17.38 48.24
C PHE A 7 66.61 17.65 47.26
N LEU A 8 66.20 16.61 46.51
CA LEU A 8 64.94 16.61 45.75
C LEU A 8 63.75 16.40 46.70
N ALA A 9 62.77 17.31 46.65
CA ALA A 9 61.45 17.11 47.25
C ALA A 9 60.52 16.47 46.21
N SER A 10 59.93 15.32 46.55
CA SER A 10 58.94 14.61 45.74
C SER A 10 57.54 15.10 46.10
N SER A 11 56.84 15.69 45.13
CA SER A 11 55.46 16.16 45.28
C SER A 11 54.49 15.05 44.89
N CYS A 12 53.75 14.49 45.86
CA CYS A 12 52.62 13.60 45.60
C CYS A 12 51.42 14.40 45.07
N VAL A 13 51.01 14.12 43.82
CA VAL A 13 49.77 14.61 43.23
C VAL A 13 48.64 13.62 43.56
N PHE A 14 47.61 14.10 44.27
CA PHE A 14 46.38 13.34 44.49
C PHE A 14 45.51 13.42 43.22
N LEU A 15 45.31 12.27 42.54
CA LEU A 15 44.31 12.14 41.48
C LEU A 15 42.94 11.88 42.11
N SER A 16 42.00 12.81 41.96
CA SER A 16 40.58 12.58 42.22
C SER A 16 39.96 11.76 41.07
N PRO A 17 39.13 10.75 41.35
CA PRO A 17 38.46 10.00 40.29
C PRO A 17 37.38 10.89 39.65
N ARG A 18 37.50 11.12 38.33
CA ARG A 18 36.42 11.70 37.52
C ARG A 18 35.28 10.67 37.44
N VAL A 19 34.14 11.02 38.04
CA VAL A 19 32.87 10.35 37.76
C VAL A 19 32.51 10.65 36.31
N ALA A 20 32.55 9.63 35.46
CA ALA A 20 32.04 9.73 34.10
C ALA A 20 30.51 9.80 34.19
N TYR A 21 29.95 10.95 33.79
CA TYR A 21 28.51 11.01 33.50
C TYR A 21 28.24 10.13 32.28
N PRO A 22 27.14 9.34 32.27
CA PRO A 22 26.74 8.63 31.07
C PRO A 22 26.56 9.66 29.94
N ALA A 23 27.06 9.29 28.75
CA ALA A 23 26.85 10.05 27.53
C ALA A 23 25.37 10.38 27.36
N ASP A 24 25.09 11.56 26.79
CA ASP A 24 23.75 11.93 26.35
C ASP A 24 23.10 10.75 25.59
N PRO A 25 21.79 10.51 25.75
CA PRO A 25 21.11 9.46 25.02
C PRO A 25 21.39 9.64 23.52
N PRO A 26 21.61 8.55 22.77
CA PRO A 26 21.90 8.63 21.35
C PRO A 26 20.81 9.45 20.69
N GLU A 27 21.25 10.44 19.91
CA GLU A 27 20.45 11.20 18.98
C GLU A 27 19.44 10.25 18.31
N VAL A 28 18.15 10.54 18.49
CA VAL A 28 17.06 9.72 17.96
C VAL A 28 17.31 9.59 16.46
N ALA A 29 17.70 8.39 16.01
CA ALA A 29 17.95 8.10 14.61
C ALA A 29 16.82 8.71 13.78
N SER A 30 17.17 9.57 12.81
CA SER A 30 16.21 10.20 11.92
C SER A 30 15.28 9.11 11.38
N ALA A 31 13.97 9.25 11.62
CA ALA A 31 13.01 8.29 11.11
C ALA A 31 13.23 8.17 9.59
N ASN A 32 13.47 6.95 9.10
CA ASN A 32 13.52 6.71 7.66
C ASN A 32 12.11 6.99 7.13
N GLU A 33 11.93 8.11 6.44
CA GLU A 33 10.65 8.44 5.82
C GLU A 33 10.42 7.52 4.62
N LEU A 34 9.21 6.99 4.50
CA LEU A 34 8.79 6.12 3.40
C LEU A 34 7.57 6.74 2.73
N ASN A 35 7.74 7.30 1.54
CA ASN A 35 6.67 7.93 0.77
C ASN A 35 5.98 6.89 -0.10
N VAL A 36 4.69 6.66 0.16
CA VAL A 36 3.90 5.62 -0.51
C VAL A 36 2.70 6.24 -1.21
N LEU A 37 2.59 5.96 -2.51
CA LEU A 37 1.47 6.39 -3.35
C LEU A 37 0.54 5.22 -3.65
N PHE A 38 -0.72 5.34 -3.26
CA PHE A 38 -1.79 4.43 -3.66
C PHE A 38 -2.57 4.99 -4.84
N ILE A 39 -2.65 4.23 -5.94
CA ILE A 39 -3.43 4.57 -7.12
C ILE A 39 -4.52 3.52 -7.27
N GLY A 40 -5.79 3.95 -7.27
CA GLY A 40 -6.87 3.01 -7.47
C GLY A 40 -8.27 3.60 -7.36
N ASN A 41 -9.21 2.76 -6.95
CA ASN A 41 -10.64 3.07 -6.91
C ASN A 41 -11.26 2.75 -5.55
N SER A 42 -12.53 2.35 -5.51
CA SER A 42 -13.24 2.04 -4.26
C SER A 42 -12.58 0.89 -3.47
N TYR A 43 -11.89 -0.04 -4.13
CA TYR A 43 -11.17 -1.13 -3.47
C TYR A 43 -9.92 -0.67 -2.71
N THR A 44 -9.37 0.49 -3.08
CA THR A 44 -8.28 1.15 -2.36
C THR A 44 -8.81 2.18 -1.36
N ALA A 45 -9.90 2.87 -1.70
CA ALA A 45 -10.43 3.94 -0.86
C ALA A 45 -11.23 3.46 0.35
N ARG A 46 -11.96 2.34 0.22
CA ARG A 46 -12.76 1.82 1.33
C ARG A 46 -11.87 1.38 2.49
N HIS A 47 -12.47 1.32 3.68
CA HIS A 47 -11.82 0.81 4.88
C HIS A 47 -10.58 1.57 5.35
N ASN A 48 -10.32 2.76 4.79
CA ASN A 48 -9.07 3.51 5.00
C ASN A 48 -7.83 2.63 4.78
N LEU A 49 -7.85 1.82 3.70
CA LEU A 49 -6.88 0.75 3.49
C LEU A 49 -5.43 1.23 3.57
N ALA A 50 -5.14 2.40 3.00
CA ALA A 50 -3.82 2.99 2.98
C ALA A 50 -3.32 3.35 4.40
N GLU A 51 -4.21 3.88 5.25
CA GLU A 51 -3.94 4.21 6.65
C GLU A 51 -3.83 2.94 7.54
N VAL A 52 -4.55 1.87 7.19
CA VAL A 52 -4.39 0.57 7.84
C VAL A 52 -3.00 0.01 7.55
N VAL A 53 -2.55 0.06 6.30
CA VAL A 53 -1.17 -0.33 5.92
C VAL A 53 -0.14 0.54 6.64
N GLN A 54 -0.37 1.86 6.73
CA GLN A 54 0.48 2.76 7.52
C GLN A 54 0.57 2.34 9.00
N SER A 55 -0.54 1.89 9.58
CA SER A 55 -0.59 1.37 10.96
C SER A 55 0.17 0.04 11.10
N MET A 56 0.08 -0.84 10.10
CA MET A 56 0.88 -2.08 10.04
C MET A 56 2.37 -1.77 9.92
N THR A 57 2.75 -0.80 9.09
CA THR A 57 4.14 -0.33 8.98
C THR A 57 4.66 0.17 10.32
N ARG A 58 3.89 0.99 11.04
CA ARG A 58 4.31 1.45 12.38
C ARG A 58 4.53 0.30 13.36
N ALA A 59 3.70 -0.75 13.29
CA ALA A 59 3.80 -1.91 14.17
C ALA A 59 4.96 -2.85 13.79
N GLY A 60 5.27 -3.00 12.50
CA GLY A 60 6.20 -4.00 11.98
C GLY A 60 7.56 -3.49 11.56
N GLN A 61 7.70 -2.18 11.33
CA GLN A 61 8.91 -1.53 10.85
C GLN A 61 9.29 -0.36 11.80
N PRO A 62 9.80 -0.67 13.00
CA PRO A 62 10.14 0.36 13.98
C PRO A 62 11.19 1.33 13.40
N GLY A 63 10.94 2.63 13.55
CA GLY A 63 11.79 3.69 13.00
C GLY A 63 11.45 4.14 11.58
N VAL A 64 10.52 3.45 10.89
CA VAL A 64 10.00 3.90 9.58
C VAL A 64 8.78 4.80 9.77
N LYS A 65 8.84 6.02 9.25
CA LYS A 65 7.70 6.94 9.17
C LYS A 65 7.12 6.89 7.76
N MET A 66 6.05 6.12 7.60
CA MET A 66 5.35 6.04 6.31
C MET A 66 4.46 7.26 6.08
N ASN A 67 4.74 8.04 5.03
CA ASN A 67 3.86 9.08 4.51
C ASN A 67 3.00 8.47 3.39
N VAL A 68 1.69 8.68 3.44
CA VAL A 68 0.76 8.04 2.49
C VAL A 68 -0.04 9.06 1.72
N LYS A 69 -0.14 8.87 0.39
CA LYS A 69 -1.01 9.66 -0.49
C LYS A 69 -1.81 8.71 -1.37
N SER A 70 -3.03 9.12 -1.71
CA SER A 70 -3.92 8.32 -2.54
C SER A 70 -4.48 9.12 -3.71
N VAL A 71 -4.52 8.51 -4.89
CA VAL A 71 -5.20 9.02 -6.09
C VAL A 71 -6.34 8.07 -6.40
N ILE A 72 -7.56 8.47 -6.03
CA ILE A 72 -8.75 7.64 -6.11
C ILE A 72 -9.74 8.18 -7.14
N TYR A 73 -10.14 7.32 -8.07
CA TYR A 73 -11.30 7.55 -8.93
C TYR A 73 -12.24 6.32 -8.93
N GLY A 74 -13.52 6.52 -8.60
CA GLY A 74 -14.47 5.41 -8.40
C GLY A 74 -14.69 4.56 -9.66
N GLY A 75 -14.58 3.23 -9.51
CA GLY A 75 -14.77 2.25 -10.59
C GLY A 75 -13.84 2.44 -11.80
N ARG A 76 -12.67 3.07 -11.61
CA ARG A 76 -11.72 3.37 -12.68
C ARG A 76 -10.60 2.32 -12.76
N ARG A 77 -10.10 2.14 -13.97
CA ARG A 77 -8.97 1.27 -14.34
C ARG A 77 -7.69 2.09 -14.46
N LEU A 78 -6.51 1.46 -14.52
CA LEU A 78 -5.24 2.18 -14.70
C LEU A 78 -5.20 3.05 -15.98
N VAL A 79 -5.82 2.60 -17.07
CA VAL A 79 -5.99 3.42 -18.30
C VAL A 79 -6.75 4.72 -18.03
N ASP A 80 -7.76 4.67 -17.15
CA ASP A 80 -8.51 5.85 -16.79
C ASP A 80 -7.67 6.77 -15.90
N HIS A 81 -6.89 6.23 -14.96
CA HIS A 81 -5.94 7.02 -14.16
C HIS A 81 -4.92 7.75 -15.03
N TRP A 82 -4.42 7.09 -16.08
CA TRP A 82 -3.53 7.70 -17.07
C TRP A 82 -4.24 8.83 -17.83
N ARG A 83 -5.44 8.59 -18.34
CA ARG A 83 -6.25 9.64 -18.97
C ARG A 83 -6.51 10.82 -18.02
N LEU A 84 -6.65 10.56 -16.72
CA LEU A 84 -6.95 11.56 -15.69
C LEU A 84 -5.70 12.27 -15.12
N GLY A 85 -4.54 12.15 -15.75
CA GLY A 85 -3.35 12.92 -15.38
C GLY A 85 -2.65 12.43 -14.10
N THR A 86 -2.85 11.17 -13.72
CA THR A 86 -2.22 10.59 -12.52
C THR A 86 -0.69 10.52 -12.65
N GLN A 87 -0.15 10.53 -13.88
CA GLN A 87 1.28 10.56 -14.17
C GLN A 87 1.99 11.72 -13.47
N ASN A 88 1.39 12.92 -13.49
CA ASN A 88 1.97 14.11 -12.86
C ASN A 88 2.13 13.97 -11.33
N ILE A 89 1.35 13.08 -10.71
CA ILE A 89 1.43 12.80 -9.27
C ILE A 89 2.52 11.76 -9.02
N VAL A 90 2.66 10.77 -9.91
CA VAL A 90 3.76 9.80 -9.87
C VAL A 90 5.10 10.49 -10.09
N THR A 91 5.16 11.47 -10.99
CA THR A 91 6.38 12.23 -11.31
C THR A 91 6.48 13.54 -10.54
N SER A 92 5.82 13.67 -9.38
CA SER A 92 5.79 14.93 -8.61
C SER A 92 7.16 15.49 -8.24
N SER A 93 8.19 14.64 -8.17
CA SER A 93 9.58 15.05 -7.96
C SER A 93 10.16 15.84 -9.14
N SER A 94 9.79 15.50 -10.38
CA SER A 94 10.43 16.01 -11.61
C SER A 94 9.51 16.72 -12.59
N VAL A 95 8.19 16.57 -12.47
CA VAL A 95 7.22 17.19 -13.37
C VAL A 95 7.31 18.71 -13.31
N THR A 96 7.14 19.34 -14.47
CA THR A 96 7.14 20.79 -14.62
C THR A 96 5.75 21.37 -14.46
N GLU A 97 5.67 22.64 -14.08
CA GLU A 97 4.39 23.35 -14.00
C GLU A 97 3.68 23.39 -15.35
N ASP A 98 4.41 23.55 -16.45
CA ASP A 98 3.87 23.59 -17.81
C ASP A 98 3.21 22.26 -18.21
N GLU A 99 3.81 21.12 -17.87
CA GLU A 99 3.20 19.80 -18.10
C GLU A 99 1.90 19.62 -17.29
N ILE A 100 1.89 20.11 -16.05
CA ILE A 100 0.69 20.07 -15.20
C ILE A 100 -0.39 21.00 -15.78
N ARG A 101 -0.03 22.20 -16.23
CA ARG A 101 -0.95 23.15 -16.87
C ARG A 101 -1.52 22.61 -18.17
N ALA A 102 -0.71 21.97 -19.01
CA ALA A 102 -1.16 21.31 -20.22
C ALA A 102 -2.16 20.18 -19.92
N THR A 103 -1.87 19.37 -18.89
CA THR A 103 -2.76 18.31 -18.43
C THR A 103 -4.08 18.87 -17.89
N ALA A 104 -4.04 19.90 -17.05
CA ALA A 104 -5.22 20.58 -16.51
C ALA A 104 -6.10 21.12 -17.64
N LYS A 105 -5.50 21.82 -18.61
CA LYS A 105 -6.20 22.37 -19.77
C LYS A 105 -6.89 21.26 -20.58
N ARG A 106 -6.20 20.16 -20.89
CA ARG A 106 -6.79 19.04 -21.61
C ARG A 106 -8.00 18.47 -20.87
N LEU A 107 -7.89 18.25 -19.57
CA LEU A 107 -8.99 17.71 -18.75
C LEU A 107 -10.20 18.65 -18.70
N GLU A 108 -9.96 19.97 -18.67
CA GLU A 108 -11.04 20.96 -18.76
C GLU A 108 -11.73 20.93 -20.11
N ASP A 109 -10.98 20.77 -21.20
CA ASP A 109 -11.54 20.65 -22.54
C ASP A 109 -12.28 19.31 -22.73
N ASP A 110 -11.79 18.22 -22.13
CA ASP A 110 -12.49 16.93 -22.09
C ASP A 110 -13.83 17.08 -21.34
N PHE A 111 -13.86 17.75 -20.18
CA PHE A 111 -15.10 18.00 -19.43
C PHE A 111 -16.07 18.94 -20.16
N LYS A 112 -15.58 19.91 -20.95
CA LYS A 112 -16.44 20.76 -21.79
C LYS A 112 -17.11 19.95 -22.90
N LYS A 113 -16.41 18.95 -23.45
CA LYS A 113 -16.93 18.05 -24.49
C LYS A 113 -17.91 17.02 -23.93
N ASP A 114 -17.63 16.52 -22.73
CA ASP A 114 -18.46 15.56 -22.02
C ASP A 114 -18.69 16.02 -20.56
N PRO A 115 -19.76 16.81 -20.32
CA PRO A 115 -20.11 17.28 -18.98
C PRO A 115 -20.50 16.18 -17.99
N ASP A 116 -20.77 14.94 -18.46
CA ASP A 116 -21.09 13.81 -17.58
C ASP A 116 -19.82 13.13 -17.04
N ASP A 117 -18.65 13.38 -17.66
CA ASP A 117 -17.34 12.98 -17.14
C ASP A 117 -16.89 13.85 -15.97
N LYS A 118 -17.58 13.72 -14.84
CA LYS A 118 -17.22 14.37 -13.57
C LYS A 118 -15.78 14.08 -13.14
N TYR A 119 -15.17 12.98 -13.59
CA TYR A 119 -13.80 12.65 -13.23
C TYR A 119 -12.79 13.54 -13.95
N ALA A 120 -13.03 13.94 -15.19
CA ALA A 120 -12.21 14.95 -15.86
C ALA A 120 -12.23 16.27 -15.10
N LYS A 121 -13.41 16.72 -14.62
CA LYS A 121 -13.54 17.90 -13.76
C LYS A 121 -12.73 17.76 -12.46
N TYR A 122 -12.88 16.66 -11.73
CA TYR A 122 -12.15 16.44 -10.47
C TYR A 122 -10.64 16.32 -10.69
N ALA A 123 -10.23 15.68 -11.78
CA ALA A 123 -8.82 15.58 -12.15
C ALA A 123 -8.24 16.96 -12.50
N ALA A 124 -8.94 17.79 -13.26
CA ALA A 124 -8.52 19.17 -13.54
C ALA A 124 -8.34 19.98 -12.25
N GLN A 125 -9.30 19.87 -11.31
CA GLN A 125 -9.18 20.51 -9.99
C GLN A 125 -7.94 20.02 -9.23
N ARG A 126 -7.64 18.73 -9.28
CA ARG A 126 -6.43 18.15 -8.67
C ARG A 126 -5.15 18.68 -9.30
N GLN A 127 -5.09 18.81 -10.64
CA GLN A 127 -3.92 19.40 -11.31
C GLN A 127 -3.73 20.87 -10.92
N ARG A 128 -4.80 21.66 -10.83
CA ARG A 128 -4.73 23.05 -10.36
C ARG A 128 -4.22 23.17 -8.92
N LYS A 129 -4.66 22.26 -8.05
CA LYS A 129 -4.13 22.16 -6.69
C LYS A 129 -2.64 21.83 -6.69
N LEU A 130 -2.22 20.86 -7.52
CA LEU A 130 -0.82 20.48 -7.66
C LEU A 130 0.05 21.65 -8.15
N ILE A 131 -0.42 22.51 -9.05
CA ILE A 131 0.29 23.73 -9.47
C ILE A 131 0.54 24.65 -8.27
N GLY A 132 -0.50 24.93 -7.48
CA GLY A 132 -0.40 25.85 -6.34
C GLY A 132 0.49 25.34 -5.20
N GLU A 133 0.74 24.04 -5.14
CA GLU A 133 1.51 23.38 -4.09
C GLU A 133 2.81 22.75 -4.63
N LEU A 134 3.19 23.00 -5.89
CA LEU A 134 4.19 22.18 -6.59
C LEU A 134 5.53 22.11 -5.86
N ASP A 135 6.07 23.26 -5.45
CA ASP A 135 7.37 23.35 -4.78
C ASP A 135 7.36 22.74 -3.39
N GLU A 136 6.24 22.84 -2.66
CA GLU A 136 6.06 22.26 -1.32
C GLU A 136 5.71 20.77 -1.35
N SER A 137 5.17 20.29 -2.48
CA SER A 137 4.64 18.92 -2.62
C SER A 137 5.51 18.00 -3.49
N ARG A 138 6.72 18.45 -3.89
CA ARG A 138 7.70 17.60 -4.58
C ARG A 138 7.99 16.38 -3.72
N THR A 139 7.57 15.22 -4.23
CA THR A 139 7.70 13.94 -3.54
C THR A 139 8.36 12.96 -4.49
N THR A 140 9.43 12.32 -4.04
CA THR A 140 9.97 11.09 -4.61
C THR A 140 9.28 9.93 -3.91
N TRP A 141 8.68 9.03 -4.68
CA TRP A 141 7.98 7.87 -4.13
C TRP A 141 8.96 6.72 -3.90
N ASP A 142 8.89 6.09 -2.72
CA ASP A 142 9.63 4.86 -2.43
C ASP A 142 8.82 3.63 -2.85
N VAL A 143 7.49 3.73 -2.76
CA VAL A 143 6.56 2.67 -3.16
C VAL A 143 5.37 3.25 -3.89
N ILE A 144 4.98 2.61 -5.00
CA ILE A 144 3.75 2.90 -5.73
C ILE A 144 2.88 1.65 -5.77
N VAL A 145 1.73 1.70 -5.10
CA VAL A 145 0.72 0.65 -5.09
C VAL A 145 -0.28 0.92 -6.21
N LEU A 146 -0.36 0.01 -7.18
CA LEU A 146 -1.23 0.10 -8.34
C LEU A 146 -2.40 -0.86 -8.19
N GLN A 147 -3.62 -0.32 -8.23
CA GLN A 147 -4.85 -1.08 -8.23
C GLN A 147 -5.73 -0.66 -9.42
N SER A 148 -6.25 -1.64 -10.16
CA SER A 148 -7.17 -1.41 -11.29
C SER A 148 -8.53 -2.02 -11.00
N TYR A 149 -9.58 -1.45 -11.60
CA TYR A 149 -10.77 -2.23 -11.91
C TYR A 149 -10.47 -3.15 -13.10
N ARG A 150 -11.08 -4.34 -13.15
CA ARG A 150 -10.79 -5.37 -14.17
C ARG A 150 -9.30 -5.61 -14.37
N ASP A 151 -8.67 -6.11 -13.32
CA ASP A 151 -7.32 -6.66 -13.36
C ASP A 151 -7.30 -8.13 -13.80
N ASP A 152 -8.45 -8.68 -14.22
CA ASP A 152 -8.54 -9.93 -14.97
C ASP A 152 -7.87 -9.74 -16.35
N LEU A 153 -6.99 -10.68 -16.69
CA LEU A 153 -6.09 -10.56 -17.84
C LEU A 153 -6.64 -11.32 -19.05
N ASP A 154 -7.02 -10.58 -20.10
CA ASP A 154 -7.29 -11.11 -21.44
C ASP A 154 -5.98 -11.23 -22.26
N GLY A 155 -4.93 -11.78 -21.65
CA GLY A 155 -3.58 -11.88 -22.21
C GLY A 155 -2.71 -10.61 -22.08
N ASP A 156 -1.53 -10.65 -22.67
CA ASP A 156 -0.45 -9.66 -22.47
C ASP A 156 -0.77 -8.27 -23.04
N HIS A 157 -1.76 -8.18 -23.93
CA HIS A 157 -2.24 -6.93 -24.52
C HIS A 157 -3.44 -6.33 -23.78
N SER A 158 -3.81 -6.87 -22.60
CA SER A 158 -4.86 -6.26 -21.79
C SER A 158 -4.47 -4.83 -21.38
N LEU A 159 -5.48 -3.97 -21.23
CA LEU A 159 -5.28 -2.61 -20.75
C LEU A 159 -4.68 -2.57 -19.33
N TYR A 160 -4.84 -3.64 -18.54
CA TYR A 160 -4.18 -3.72 -17.25
C TYR A 160 -2.67 -3.91 -17.40
N CYS A 161 -2.22 -4.88 -18.21
CA CYS A 161 -0.79 -5.08 -18.50
C CYS A 161 -0.14 -3.82 -19.07
N GLU A 162 -0.75 -3.21 -20.10
CA GLU A 162 -0.19 -2.04 -20.77
C GLU A 162 0.01 -0.87 -19.80
N TYR A 163 -1.01 -0.55 -19.00
CA TYR A 163 -0.96 0.63 -18.14
C TYR A 163 -0.23 0.38 -16.82
N ALA A 164 -0.21 -0.85 -16.30
CA ALA A 164 0.68 -1.22 -15.21
C ALA A 164 2.14 -1.02 -15.61
N ALA A 165 2.53 -1.50 -16.81
CA ALA A 165 3.88 -1.29 -17.34
C ALA A 165 4.19 0.21 -17.51
N LYS A 166 3.29 1.01 -18.09
CA LYS A 166 3.48 2.45 -18.22
C LYS A 166 3.69 3.17 -16.88
N PHE A 167 2.95 2.79 -15.84
CA PHE A 167 3.17 3.36 -14.50
C PHE A 167 4.48 2.87 -13.87
N ALA A 168 4.86 1.60 -14.08
CA ALA A 168 6.15 1.08 -13.62
C ALA A 168 7.34 1.81 -14.27
N GLU A 169 7.26 2.14 -15.56
CA GLU A 169 8.29 2.97 -16.22
C GLU A 169 8.47 4.35 -15.57
N LEU A 170 7.40 4.97 -15.05
CA LEU A 170 7.49 6.24 -14.31
C LEU A 170 8.09 6.08 -12.91
N ALA A 171 8.01 4.86 -12.34
CA ALA A 171 8.56 4.53 -11.02
C ALA A 171 10.08 4.29 -11.09
N LYS A 172 10.58 3.69 -12.18
CA LYS A 172 11.98 3.26 -12.34
C LYS A 172 13.03 4.37 -12.07
N PRO A 173 12.94 5.60 -12.63
CA PRO A 173 13.95 6.64 -12.39
C PRO A 173 14.04 7.09 -10.93
N GLN A 174 12.99 6.84 -10.13
CA GLN A 174 12.92 7.19 -8.72
C GLN A 174 13.44 6.06 -7.82
N GLY A 175 13.72 4.87 -8.37
CA GLY A 175 14.01 3.67 -7.58
C GLY A 175 12.78 3.14 -6.83
N ALA A 176 11.57 3.58 -7.20
CA ALA A 176 10.35 3.25 -6.49
C ALA A 176 9.96 1.78 -6.72
N LYS A 177 9.66 1.06 -5.64
CA LYS A 177 9.09 -0.28 -5.72
C LYS A 177 7.64 -0.20 -6.21
N VAL A 178 7.30 -0.97 -7.23
CA VAL A 178 5.90 -1.13 -7.66
C VAL A 178 5.27 -2.31 -6.94
N VAL A 179 4.05 -2.11 -6.42
CA VAL A 179 3.20 -3.16 -5.85
C VAL A 179 1.92 -3.25 -6.66
N LEU A 180 1.67 -4.39 -7.30
CA LEU A 180 0.38 -4.70 -7.90
C LEU A 180 -0.59 -5.16 -6.81
N TYR A 181 -1.54 -4.31 -6.45
CA TYR A 181 -2.68 -4.70 -5.61
C TYR A 181 -3.77 -5.28 -6.51
N GLU A 182 -3.66 -6.59 -6.76
CA GLU A 182 -4.66 -7.37 -7.50
C GLU A 182 -5.89 -7.59 -6.63
N THR A 183 -7.07 -7.43 -7.22
CA THR A 183 -8.38 -7.49 -6.56
C THR A 183 -9.19 -8.69 -7.06
N THR A 184 -10.16 -9.13 -6.28
CA THR A 184 -10.94 -10.34 -6.62
C THR A 184 -12.45 -10.17 -6.36
N PRO A 185 -13.13 -9.19 -6.99
CA PRO A 185 -14.55 -8.92 -6.75
C PRO A 185 -15.45 -10.15 -6.97
N GLU A 186 -15.13 -10.98 -7.97
CA GLU A 186 -16.01 -12.06 -8.44
C GLU A 186 -15.90 -13.36 -7.63
N THR A 187 -14.87 -13.51 -6.80
CA THR A 187 -14.64 -14.74 -6.02
C THR A 187 -14.95 -14.57 -4.53
N GLN A 188 -15.35 -13.38 -4.08
CA GLN A 188 -15.66 -13.10 -2.68
C GLN A 188 -17.03 -13.67 -2.25
N ASN A 189 -17.04 -14.39 -1.14
CA ASN A 189 -18.26 -14.93 -0.53
C ASN A 189 -18.93 -13.89 0.39
N ALA A 190 -20.24 -13.69 0.22
CA ALA A 190 -21.07 -12.91 1.15
C ALA A 190 -21.52 -13.74 2.36
N GLU A 191 -21.64 -15.04 2.18
CA GLU A 191 -22.06 -15.99 3.21
C GLU A 191 -20.95 -17.01 3.48
N PRO A 192 -20.94 -17.65 4.66
CA PRO A 192 -20.06 -18.79 4.91
C PRO A 192 -20.19 -19.88 3.84
N LEU A 193 -19.09 -20.60 3.61
CA LEU A 193 -19.02 -21.64 2.59
C LEU A 193 -19.12 -23.05 3.22
N ASP A 194 -19.89 -23.94 2.59
CA ASP A 194 -19.96 -25.34 3.00
C ASP A 194 -18.89 -26.23 2.34
N ALA A 195 -18.25 -25.72 1.28
CA ALA A 195 -17.18 -26.40 0.54
C ALA A 195 -16.16 -25.40 0.03
N ALA A 196 -14.92 -25.87 -0.18
CA ALA A 196 -13.87 -25.04 -0.75
C ALA A 196 -14.24 -24.58 -2.18
N PRO A 197 -13.97 -23.31 -2.55
CA PRO A 197 -14.23 -22.82 -3.89
C PRO A 197 -13.28 -23.46 -4.91
N ASP A 198 -13.69 -23.44 -6.18
CA ASP A 198 -12.85 -23.91 -7.27
C ASP A 198 -11.57 -23.05 -7.39
N SER A 199 -10.42 -23.72 -7.33
CA SER A 199 -9.12 -23.07 -7.41
C SER A 199 -8.67 -22.75 -8.83
N GLU A 200 -9.22 -23.41 -9.86
CA GLU A 200 -8.69 -23.32 -11.22
C GLU A 200 -8.70 -21.89 -11.80
N PRO A 201 -9.80 -21.11 -11.71
CA PRO A 201 -9.82 -19.73 -12.21
C PRO A 201 -8.85 -18.82 -11.46
N VAL A 202 -8.71 -19.04 -10.15
CA VAL A 202 -7.79 -18.28 -9.29
C VAL A 202 -6.34 -18.55 -9.65
N MET A 203 -5.97 -19.83 -9.84
CA MET A 203 -4.60 -20.20 -10.23
C MET A 203 -4.24 -19.69 -11.62
N LYS A 204 -5.20 -19.69 -12.56
CA LYS A 204 -5.01 -19.10 -13.89
C LYS A 204 -4.75 -17.60 -13.81
N LYS A 205 -5.56 -16.85 -13.04
CA LYS A 205 -5.36 -15.41 -12.83
C LYS A 205 -4.02 -15.13 -12.15
N ALA A 206 -3.71 -15.86 -11.08
CA ALA A 206 -2.46 -15.72 -10.34
C ALA A 206 -1.23 -15.91 -11.24
N LYS A 207 -1.24 -16.91 -12.12
CA LYS A 207 -0.16 -17.13 -13.09
C LYS A 207 0.02 -15.93 -14.02
N SER A 208 -1.06 -15.41 -14.59
CA SER A 208 -1.00 -14.24 -15.47
C SER A 208 -0.47 -12.98 -14.75
N ILE A 209 -0.88 -12.77 -13.50
CA ILE A 209 -0.41 -11.66 -12.67
C ILE A 209 1.07 -11.83 -12.31
N ALA A 210 1.51 -13.06 -12.00
CA ALA A 210 2.90 -13.38 -11.76
C ALA A 210 3.79 -13.08 -12.99
N THR A 211 3.33 -13.44 -14.19
CA THR A 211 4.01 -13.10 -15.45
C THR A 211 4.14 -11.58 -15.63
N LEU A 212 3.06 -10.82 -15.47
CA LEU A 212 3.09 -9.36 -15.55
C LEU A 212 4.06 -8.76 -14.51
N ALA A 213 3.99 -9.25 -13.26
CA ALA A 213 4.85 -8.78 -12.18
C ALA A 213 6.34 -9.02 -12.47
N ASN A 214 6.69 -10.16 -13.08
CA ASN A 214 8.06 -10.42 -13.53
C ASN A 214 8.48 -9.48 -14.66
N GLN A 215 7.59 -9.22 -15.62
CA GLN A 215 7.87 -8.33 -16.76
C GLN A 215 8.18 -6.89 -16.32
N ILE A 216 7.47 -6.38 -15.31
CA ILE A 216 7.58 -4.97 -14.88
C ILE A 216 8.37 -4.78 -13.58
N ASP A 217 8.99 -5.84 -13.06
CA ASP A 217 9.69 -5.87 -11.76
C ASP A 217 8.84 -5.32 -10.59
N ALA A 218 7.63 -5.88 -10.43
CA ALA A 218 6.72 -5.50 -9.35
C ALA A 218 6.59 -6.60 -8.28
N ALA A 219 6.37 -6.19 -7.03
CA ALA A 219 5.78 -7.06 -6.01
C ALA A 219 4.26 -7.18 -6.23
N VAL A 220 3.63 -8.18 -5.61
CA VAL A 220 2.19 -8.44 -5.78
C VAL A 220 1.55 -8.65 -4.41
N ALA A 221 0.42 -7.99 -4.17
CA ALA A 221 -0.56 -8.37 -3.16
C ALA A 221 -1.67 -9.18 -3.86
N PRO A 222 -1.61 -10.54 -3.81
CA PRO A 222 -2.36 -11.41 -4.71
C PRO A 222 -3.72 -11.80 -4.12
N MET A 223 -4.69 -10.89 -4.14
CA MET A 223 -5.92 -11.10 -3.38
C MET A 223 -6.78 -12.26 -3.86
N SER A 224 -6.71 -12.67 -5.12
CA SER A 224 -7.37 -13.89 -5.59
C SER A 224 -6.84 -15.14 -4.88
N LEU A 225 -5.51 -15.28 -4.75
CA LEU A 225 -4.88 -16.38 -3.99
C LEU A 225 -5.17 -16.26 -2.49
N VAL A 226 -5.05 -15.07 -1.92
CA VAL A 226 -5.30 -14.84 -0.48
C VAL A 226 -6.77 -15.12 -0.14
N GLY A 227 -7.70 -14.71 -1.00
CA GLY A 227 -9.13 -14.97 -0.87
C GLY A 227 -9.44 -16.46 -0.90
N LEU A 228 -8.94 -17.18 -1.91
CA LEU A 228 -9.06 -18.64 -2.03
C LEU A 228 -8.55 -19.36 -0.77
N LYS A 229 -7.37 -18.98 -0.27
CA LYS A 229 -6.82 -19.55 0.96
C LYS A 229 -7.69 -19.27 2.17
N CYS A 230 -8.19 -18.04 2.32
CA CYS A 230 -9.08 -17.71 3.42
C CYS A 230 -10.36 -18.53 3.37
N GLN A 231 -10.99 -18.61 2.21
CA GLN A 231 -12.23 -19.38 2.00
C GLN A 231 -12.04 -20.87 2.22
N THR A 232 -10.85 -21.40 1.96
CA THR A 232 -10.52 -22.82 2.21
C THR A 232 -10.25 -23.10 3.69
N GLN A 233 -9.53 -22.22 4.38
CA GLN A 233 -9.06 -22.45 5.76
C GLN A 233 -10.03 -21.92 6.83
N ARG A 234 -10.76 -20.86 6.50
CA ARG A 234 -11.73 -20.16 7.34
C ARG A 234 -13.02 -19.92 6.53
N PRO A 235 -13.71 -20.98 6.11
CA PRO A 235 -14.94 -20.86 5.31
C PRO A 235 -16.07 -20.14 6.07
N ASP A 236 -15.95 -20.01 7.39
CA ASP A 236 -16.83 -19.21 8.24
C ASP A 236 -16.70 -17.69 8.04
N LEU A 237 -15.55 -17.23 7.53
CA LEU A 237 -15.29 -15.82 7.31
C LEU A 237 -15.79 -15.39 5.93
N THR A 238 -16.63 -14.35 5.91
CA THR A 238 -17.11 -13.72 4.68
C THR A 238 -16.15 -12.63 4.23
N LEU A 239 -16.02 -12.45 2.91
CA LEU A 239 -15.04 -11.53 2.30
C LEU A 239 -15.68 -10.31 1.64
N ARG A 240 -16.98 -10.34 1.33
CA ARG A 240 -17.74 -9.17 0.89
C ARG A 240 -18.96 -8.94 1.76
N PHE A 241 -19.58 -7.78 1.60
CA PHE A 241 -20.87 -7.52 2.22
C PHE A 241 -21.97 -8.33 1.53
N VAL A 242 -23.08 -8.52 2.25
CA VAL A 242 -24.30 -9.13 1.71
C VAL A 242 -25.01 -8.12 0.80
N ASN A 243 -25.20 -6.90 1.28
CA ASN A 243 -25.93 -5.84 0.58
C ASN A 243 -25.06 -4.96 -0.33
N ASP A 244 -23.78 -5.32 -0.50
CA ASP A 244 -22.84 -4.59 -1.35
C ASP A 244 -21.79 -5.57 -1.90
N ALA A 245 -21.56 -5.59 -3.21
CA ALA A 245 -20.59 -6.50 -3.84
C ALA A 245 -19.11 -6.15 -3.54
N HIS A 246 -18.85 -5.08 -2.78
CA HIS A 246 -17.51 -4.71 -2.35
C HIS A 246 -17.00 -5.58 -1.19
N LEU A 247 -15.68 -5.64 -1.10
CA LEU A 247 -14.95 -6.18 0.03
C LEU A 247 -15.45 -5.63 1.38
N ASN A 248 -15.64 -6.53 2.34
CA ASN A 248 -15.97 -6.16 3.72
C ASN A 248 -14.68 -5.92 4.53
N GLN A 249 -14.83 -5.64 5.82
CA GLN A 249 -13.73 -5.37 6.74
C GLN A 249 -12.75 -6.55 6.85
N THR A 250 -13.21 -7.81 6.74
CA THR A 250 -12.35 -9.01 6.78
C THR A 250 -11.40 -9.03 5.58
N MET A 251 -11.94 -8.86 4.37
CA MET A 251 -11.14 -8.83 3.15
C MET A 251 -10.23 -7.60 3.10
N ALA A 252 -10.66 -6.46 3.62
CA ALA A 252 -9.80 -5.28 3.77
C ALA A 252 -8.62 -5.53 4.72
N TYR A 253 -8.82 -6.29 5.81
CA TYR A 253 -7.73 -6.70 6.70
C TYR A 253 -6.71 -7.60 5.99
N LEU A 254 -7.19 -8.58 5.21
CA LEU A 254 -6.34 -9.44 4.37
C LEU A 254 -5.57 -8.62 3.33
N SER A 255 -6.25 -7.68 2.64
CA SER A 255 -5.62 -6.77 1.68
C SER A 255 -4.50 -5.95 2.33
N ALA A 256 -4.74 -5.40 3.52
CA ALA A 256 -3.71 -4.64 4.23
C ALA A 256 -2.50 -5.52 4.58
N CYS A 257 -2.73 -6.76 5.07
CA CYS A 257 -1.66 -7.70 5.37
C CYS A 257 -0.86 -8.10 4.12
N ALA A 258 -1.53 -8.36 3.00
CA ALA A 258 -0.90 -8.74 1.74
C ALA A 258 -0.11 -7.57 1.12
N ILE A 259 -0.63 -6.34 1.20
CA ILE A 259 0.08 -5.14 0.76
C ILE A 259 1.31 -4.89 1.64
N TYR A 260 1.19 -5.01 2.97
CA TYR A 260 2.32 -4.92 3.89
C TYR A 260 3.41 -5.93 3.54
N ALA A 261 3.04 -7.20 3.33
CA ALA A 261 3.96 -8.25 2.92
C ALA A 261 4.64 -7.92 1.58
N ALA A 262 3.89 -7.43 0.59
CA ALA A 262 4.42 -7.05 -0.71
C ALA A 262 5.39 -5.85 -0.65
N MET A 263 5.12 -4.88 0.23
CA MET A 263 5.97 -3.70 0.43
C MET A 263 7.31 -4.07 1.07
N PHE A 264 7.27 -4.87 2.14
CA PHE A 264 8.44 -5.09 3.01
C PHE A 264 9.08 -6.47 2.87
N ASP A 265 8.47 -7.39 2.12
CA ASP A 265 8.83 -8.82 2.14
C ASP A 265 8.87 -9.39 3.56
N ALA A 266 7.91 -8.95 4.39
CA ALA A 266 7.88 -9.21 5.81
C ALA A 266 6.55 -9.85 6.24
N ASP A 267 6.65 -10.76 7.21
CA ASP A 267 5.53 -11.49 7.76
C ASP A 267 4.64 -10.57 8.62
N PRO A 268 3.34 -10.42 8.32
CA PRO A 268 2.43 -9.60 9.11
C PRO A 268 1.97 -10.26 10.42
N ARG A 269 2.37 -11.51 10.72
CA ARG A 269 1.98 -12.19 11.96
C ARG A 269 2.52 -11.46 13.19
N GLY A 270 1.63 -11.20 14.14
CA GLY A 270 1.93 -10.51 15.40
C GLY A 270 1.77 -9.00 15.34
N LEU A 271 1.48 -8.41 14.18
CA LEU A 271 1.23 -6.96 14.06
C LEU A 271 -0.05 -6.57 14.81
N ASP A 272 0.04 -5.51 15.62
CA ASP A 272 -1.04 -5.12 16.52
C ASP A 272 -2.07 -4.17 15.88
N VAL A 273 -2.59 -4.55 14.71
CA VAL A 273 -3.74 -3.87 14.08
C VAL A 273 -5.00 -4.65 14.43
N ARG A 274 -5.89 -4.07 15.24
CA ARG A 274 -7.01 -4.79 15.87
C ARG A 274 -8.36 -4.60 15.17
N SER A 275 -8.50 -3.60 14.33
CA SER A 275 -9.81 -3.24 13.78
C SER A 275 -9.71 -2.61 12.40
N ILE A 276 -10.81 -2.69 11.66
CA ILE A 276 -11.00 -2.03 10.37
C ILE A 276 -12.32 -1.26 10.43
N THR A 277 -12.30 -0.03 9.93
CA THR A 277 -13.47 0.87 9.88
C THR A 277 -13.77 1.25 8.45
N ASP A 278 -14.97 0.93 7.97
CA ASP A 278 -15.40 1.33 6.63
C ASP A 278 -15.76 2.83 6.57
N ILE A 279 -15.82 3.36 5.36
CA ILE A 279 -16.18 4.76 5.06
C ILE A 279 -17.52 4.86 4.31
N ARG A 280 -18.20 3.74 4.10
CA ARG A 280 -19.52 3.65 3.48
C ARG A 280 -20.52 3.13 4.51
N TYR A 281 -21.68 3.76 4.52
CA TYR A 281 -22.63 3.64 5.64
C TYR A 281 -23.91 2.93 5.20
N TRP A 282 -24.63 2.38 6.17
CA TRP A 282 -25.97 1.85 5.97
C TRP A 282 -26.91 2.94 5.44
N GLN A 283 -27.52 2.68 4.28
CA GLN A 283 -28.42 3.60 3.55
C GLN A 283 -27.85 5.01 3.35
N ASP A 284 -26.52 5.16 3.41
CA ASP A 284 -25.81 6.43 3.38
C ASP A 284 -26.28 7.46 4.43
N LYS A 285 -26.83 6.98 5.57
CA LYS A 285 -27.42 7.81 6.64
C LYS A 285 -26.82 7.54 8.01
N ASP A 286 -26.75 6.27 8.42
CA ASP A 286 -26.29 5.90 9.76
C ASP A 286 -24.78 5.64 9.76
N ARG A 287 -24.02 6.62 10.25
CA ARG A 287 -22.55 6.57 10.26
C ARG A 287 -21.97 5.59 11.28
N THR A 288 -22.81 4.98 12.13
CA THR A 288 -22.38 3.95 13.08
C THR A 288 -22.47 2.54 12.50
N LYS A 289 -23.07 2.41 11.30
CA LYS A 289 -23.39 1.13 10.67
C LYS A 289 -22.73 0.97 9.30
N ASP A 290 -22.25 -0.23 9.02
CA ASP A 290 -21.72 -0.62 7.71
C ASP A 290 -22.84 -1.00 6.72
N ARG A 291 -22.46 -1.54 5.56
CA ARG A 291 -23.41 -1.90 4.51
C ARG A 291 -24.33 -3.06 4.85
N ASP A 292 -24.09 -3.80 5.92
CA ASP A 292 -24.94 -4.90 6.37
C ASP A 292 -25.64 -4.58 7.71
N ASN A 293 -25.72 -3.29 8.08
CA ASN A 293 -26.30 -2.82 9.34
C ASN A 293 -25.58 -3.37 10.61
N LEU A 294 -24.33 -3.80 10.44
CA LEU A 294 -23.42 -4.18 11.52
C LEU A 294 -22.58 -2.95 11.94
N PRO A 295 -21.86 -3.00 13.08
CA PRO A 295 -21.00 -1.89 13.48
C PRO A 295 -20.01 -1.48 12.37
N ILE A 296 -19.89 -0.17 12.11
CA ILE A 296 -19.00 0.36 11.06
C ILE A 296 -17.53 -0.07 11.23
N THR A 297 -17.12 -0.25 12.49
CA THR A 297 -15.82 -0.76 12.88
C THR A 297 -15.94 -2.23 13.30
N LYS A 298 -15.24 -3.11 12.61
CA LYS A 298 -15.03 -4.50 13.02
C LYS A 298 -13.77 -4.59 13.86
N VAL A 299 -13.90 -5.04 15.11
CA VAL A 299 -12.77 -5.41 15.98
C VAL A 299 -12.57 -6.92 15.88
N PHE A 300 -11.37 -7.35 15.53
CA PHE A 300 -11.06 -8.76 15.31
C PHE A 300 -10.61 -9.44 16.60
N SER A 301 -11.02 -10.69 16.79
CA SER A 301 -10.51 -11.53 17.87
C SER A 301 -9.00 -11.80 17.68
N VAL A 302 -8.29 -12.17 18.75
CA VAL A 302 -6.86 -12.55 18.63
C VAL A 302 -6.66 -13.68 17.62
N GLN A 303 -7.55 -14.69 17.66
CA GLN A 303 -7.52 -15.83 16.76
C GLN A 303 -7.73 -15.40 15.29
N ASP A 304 -8.77 -14.62 15.01
CA ASP A 304 -9.05 -14.18 13.64
C ASP A 304 -7.90 -13.35 13.07
N ARG A 305 -7.32 -12.44 13.86
CA ARG A 305 -6.16 -11.67 13.40
C ARG A 305 -4.98 -12.57 13.07
N SER A 306 -4.67 -13.52 13.95
CA SER A 306 -3.56 -14.46 13.76
C SER A 306 -3.76 -15.29 12.49
N ASP A 307 -4.98 -15.80 12.27
CA ASP A 307 -5.31 -16.57 11.07
C ASP A 307 -5.24 -15.71 9.81
N LEU A 308 -5.84 -14.52 9.80
CA LEU A 308 -5.86 -13.63 8.64
C LEU A 308 -4.43 -13.16 8.27
N GLN A 309 -3.59 -12.83 9.25
CA GLN A 309 -2.18 -12.48 9.01
C GLN A 309 -1.41 -13.65 8.39
N ARG A 310 -1.58 -14.85 8.96
CA ARG A 310 -0.95 -16.08 8.44
C ARG A 310 -1.42 -16.40 7.02
N ILE A 311 -2.72 -16.33 6.75
CA ILE A 311 -3.32 -16.62 5.44
C ILE A 311 -2.80 -15.63 4.38
N ALA A 312 -2.75 -14.34 4.71
CA ALA A 312 -2.20 -13.32 3.80
C ALA A 312 -0.71 -13.58 3.50
N TRP A 313 0.07 -13.95 4.51
CA TRP A 313 1.48 -14.33 4.34
C TRP A 313 1.65 -15.54 3.43
N GLU A 314 0.86 -16.60 3.65
CA GLU A 314 0.88 -17.81 2.82
C GLU A 314 0.53 -17.50 1.36
N GLY A 315 -0.48 -16.66 1.11
CA GLY A 315 -0.83 -16.22 -0.25
C GLY A 315 0.28 -15.42 -0.93
N TYR A 316 0.92 -14.52 -0.18
CA TYR A 316 2.09 -13.77 -0.67
C TYR A 316 3.28 -14.69 -0.98
N GLN A 317 3.61 -15.63 -0.09
CA GLN A 317 4.71 -16.58 -0.31
C GLN A 317 4.45 -17.50 -1.51
N GLU A 318 3.22 -17.98 -1.69
CA GLU A 318 2.87 -18.77 -2.87
C GLU A 318 3.03 -17.97 -4.17
N MET A 319 2.62 -16.70 -4.18
CA MET A 319 2.85 -15.81 -5.32
C MET A 319 4.35 -15.59 -5.59
N LYS A 320 5.18 -15.40 -4.56
CA LYS A 320 6.65 -15.33 -4.75
C LYS A 320 7.22 -16.59 -5.37
N GLN A 321 6.81 -17.77 -4.88
CA GLN A 321 7.27 -19.06 -5.41
C GLN A 321 6.82 -19.25 -6.87
N MET A 322 5.58 -18.86 -7.19
CA MET A 322 5.07 -18.91 -8.56
C MET A 322 5.91 -18.03 -9.50
N ARG A 323 6.20 -16.80 -9.08
CA ARG A 323 7.06 -15.88 -9.83
C ARG A 323 8.47 -16.42 -10.04
N ALA A 324 9.06 -17.05 -9.02
CA ALA A 324 10.39 -17.65 -9.13
C ALA A 324 10.42 -18.78 -10.16
N ARG A 325 9.45 -19.71 -10.11
CA ARG A 325 9.34 -20.80 -11.09
C ARG A 325 9.21 -20.29 -12.53
N LEU A 326 8.37 -19.26 -12.74
CA LEU A 326 8.18 -18.67 -14.07
C LEU A 326 9.40 -17.90 -14.60
N ALA A 327 10.38 -17.56 -13.75
CA ALA A 327 11.61 -16.91 -14.18
C ALA A 327 12.71 -17.92 -14.57
N GLU A 328 12.53 -19.20 -14.21
CA GLU A 328 13.44 -20.30 -14.54
C GLU A 328 13.05 -20.99 -15.86
N ASP A 329 11.79 -20.85 -16.30
CA ASP A 329 11.21 -21.40 -17.55
C ASP A 329 11.54 -20.54 -18.79
#